data_AF-A0A6C0IBK1-F1
#
_entry.id   AF-A0A6C0IBK1-F1
#
_cell.length_a   1.000
_cell.length_b   1.000
_cell.length_c   1.000
_cell.angle_alpha   90.00
_cell.angle_beta   90.00
_cell.angle_gamma   90.00
#
_symmetry.space_group_name_H-M   'P 1'
#
loop_
_entity.id
_entity.type
_entity.pdbx_description
1 polymer ?
#
loop_
_entity_poly.entity_id
_entity_poly.type
_entity_poly.pdbx_seq_one_letter_code
_entity_poly.pdbx_strand_id
1 'polypeptide(L)'
;MNKSTISKSFNTLFFDFLDDIITIYPENTNIKIAKEKFDFIRKANTTILIKFWKVHVYDCYSTQINQGDINFFLEKDYSTDLNKDTGVDKGFSNDKILSMIENVRETIRDMDEVNRAHSAKYIMNLSKLSELYATAT
;
A
#
# COMPACT_ATOMS: atom_id res chain seq x y z
N MET A 1 -8.63 -19.57 5.78
CA MET A 1 -9.22 -18.64 4.78
C MET A 1 -8.51 -18.89 3.46
N ASN A 2 -9.21 -18.91 2.31
CA ASN A 2 -8.54 -19.18 1.03
C ASN A 2 -7.89 -17.90 0.46
N LYS A 3 -6.89 -18.06 -0.42
CA LYS A 3 -6.14 -16.94 -1.04
C LYS A 3 -7.04 -15.90 -1.73
N SER A 4 -8.12 -16.35 -2.37
CA SER A 4 -9.07 -15.46 -3.04
C SER A 4 -9.78 -14.53 -2.06
N THR A 5 -10.26 -15.05 -0.93
CA THR A 5 -10.87 -14.25 0.13
C THR A 5 -9.88 -13.25 0.72
N ILE A 6 -8.64 -13.68 1.01
CA ILE A 6 -7.62 -12.78 1.58
C ILE A 6 -7.29 -11.65 0.60
N SER A 7 -7.08 -11.97 -0.68
CA SER A 7 -6.83 -10.98 -1.73
C SER A 7 -7.99 -10.00 -1.89
N LYS A 8 -9.24 -10.48 -1.84
CA LYS A 8 -10.41 -9.60 -1.87
C LYS A 8 -10.46 -8.66 -0.67
N SER A 9 -10.26 -9.19 0.54
CA SER A 9 -10.23 -8.39 1.77
C SER A 9 -9.11 -7.34 1.75
N PHE A 10 -7.92 -7.70 1.27
CA PHE A 10 -6.82 -6.76 1.11
C PHE A 10 -7.18 -5.63 0.14
N ASN A 11 -7.71 -5.98 -1.04
CA ASN A 11 -8.08 -4.97 -2.02
C ASN A 11 -9.15 -4.03 -1.47
N THR A 12 -10.21 -4.55 -0.85
CA THR A 12 -11.23 -3.70 -0.20
C THR A 12 -10.60 -2.74 0.80
N LEU A 13 -9.83 -3.25 1.76
CA LEU A 13 -9.18 -2.43 2.78
C LEU A 13 -8.22 -1.38 2.18
N PHE A 14 -7.54 -1.73 1.09
CA PHE A 14 -6.61 -0.83 0.40
C PHE A 14 -7.36 0.35 -0.24
N PHE A 15 -8.51 0.10 -0.88
CA PHE A 15 -9.30 1.19 -1.47
C PHE A 15 -10.04 2.01 -0.41
N ASP A 16 -10.53 1.38 0.67
CA ASP A 16 -11.10 2.09 1.82
C ASP A 16 -10.06 3.05 2.43
N PHE A 17 -8.81 2.61 2.55
CA PHE A 17 -7.72 3.46 3.01
C PHE A 17 -7.50 4.68 2.12
N LEU A 18 -7.46 4.49 0.79
CA LEU A 18 -7.30 5.61 -0.15
C LEU A 18 -8.50 6.57 -0.07
N ASP A 19 -9.72 6.06 0.11
CA ASP A 19 -10.93 6.88 0.25
C ASP A 19 -10.93 7.72 1.52
N ASP A 20 -10.46 7.17 2.63
CA ASP A 20 -10.29 7.93 3.87
C ASP A 20 -9.25 9.04 3.70
N ILE A 21 -8.11 8.76 3.05
CA ILE A 21 -7.10 9.80 2.78
C ILE A 21 -7.69 10.90 1.87
N ILE A 22 -8.44 10.53 0.82
CA ILE A 22 -9.10 11.50 -0.07
C ILE A 22 -10.13 12.34 0.70
N THR A 23 -10.81 11.77 1.69
CA THR A 23 -11.77 12.50 2.54
C THR A 23 -11.06 13.54 3.39
N ILE A 24 -9.87 13.24 3.91
CA ILE A 24 -9.06 14.17 4.70
C ILE A 24 -8.41 15.24 3.79
N TYR A 25 -7.95 14.85 2.60
CA TYR A 25 -7.27 15.72 1.64
C TYR A 25 -7.98 15.76 0.28
N PRO A 26 -9.20 16.33 0.20
CA PRO A 26 -10.01 16.31 -1.02
C PRO A 26 -9.37 17.07 -2.18
N GLU A 27 -8.49 18.03 -1.90
CA GLU A 27 -7.78 18.83 -2.90
C GLU A 27 -6.57 18.09 -3.51
N ASN A 28 -6.12 16.99 -2.89
CA ASN A 28 -4.99 16.21 -3.41
C ASN A 28 -5.44 15.34 -4.61
N THR A 29 -5.38 15.92 -5.80
CA THR A 29 -5.74 15.24 -7.07
C THR A 29 -4.82 14.07 -7.39
N ASN A 30 -3.58 14.06 -6.89
CA ASN A 30 -2.63 12.98 -7.13
C ASN A 30 -3.10 11.66 -6.51
N ILE A 31 -3.72 11.69 -5.32
CA ILE A 31 -4.27 10.48 -4.67
C ILE A 31 -5.48 9.95 -5.42
N LYS A 32 -6.34 10.83 -5.94
CA LYS A 32 -7.48 10.40 -6.77
C LYS A 32 -7.00 9.68 -8.03
N ILE A 33 -6.02 10.27 -8.72
CA ILE A 33 -5.36 9.66 -9.89
C ILE A 33 -4.68 8.34 -9.51
N ALA A 34 -4.06 8.27 -8.32
CA ALA A 34 -3.45 7.05 -7.82
C ALA A 34 -4.47 5.93 -7.65
N LYS A 35 -5.58 6.23 -6.98
CA LYS A 35 -6.70 5.31 -6.77
C LYS A 35 -7.21 4.73 -8.10
N GLU A 36 -7.44 5.57 -9.10
CA GLU A 36 -7.91 5.12 -10.42
C GLU A 36 -6.91 4.17 -11.10
N LYS A 37 -5.61 4.48 -11.03
CA LYS A 37 -4.58 3.60 -11.62
C LYS A 37 -4.45 2.30 -10.86
N PHE A 38 -4.50 2.32 -9.52
CA PHE A 38 -4.52 1.08 -8.73
C PHE A 38 -5.74 0.23 -9.04
N ASP A 39 -6.91 0.84 -9.28
CA ASP A 39 -8.11 0.10 -9.64
C ASP A 39 -7.96 -0.57 -11.02
N PHE A 40 -7.36 0.13 -12.00
CA PHE A 40 -7.03 -0.46 -13.30
C PHE A 40 -6.07 -1.66 -13.15
N ILE A 41 -5.00 -1.49 -12.36
CA ILE A 41 -4.01 -2.53 -12.09
C ILE A 41 -4.66 -3.76 -11.40
N ARG A 42 -5.50 -3.53 -10.39
CA ARG A 42 -6.26 -4.58 -9.69
C ARG A 42 -7.20 -5.33 -10.64
N LYS A 43 -7.89 -4.62 -11.53
CA LYS A 43 -8.81 -5.23 -12.51
C LYS A 43 -8.07 -6.14 -13.48
N ALA A 44 -6.84 -5.80 -13.86
CA ALA A 44 -5.99 -6.65 -14.69
C ALA A 44 -5.46 -7.88 -13.93
N ASN A 45 -5.05 -7.72 -12.66
CA ASN A 45 -4.62 -8.82 -11.81
C ASN A 45 -4.95 -8.53 -10.34
N THR A 46 -5.91 -9.26 -9.78
CA THR A 46 -6.40 -9.03 -8.42
C THR A 46 -5.37 -9.30 -7.33
N THR A 47 -4.27 -10.00 -7.64
CA THR A 47 -3.22 -10.39 -6.69
C THR A 47 -2.00 -9.48 -6.71
N ILE A 48 -1.90 -8.56 -7.68
CA ILE A 48 -0.68 -7.77 -7.88
C ILE A 48 -0.41 -6.81 -6.71
N LEU A 49 -1.45 -6.13 -6.21
CA LEU A 49 -1.30 -5.15 -5.13
C LEU A 49 -0.88 -5.82 -3.81
N ILE A 50 -1.49 -6.95 -3.45
CA ILE A 50 -1.16 -7.68 -2.22
C ILE A 50 0.26 -8.27 -2.25
N LYS A 51 0.70 -8.77 -3.42
CA LYS A 51 2.07 -9.26 -3.60
C LYS A 51 3.09 -8.12 -3.57
N PHE A 52 2.80 -7.01 -4.24
CA PHE A 52 3.65 -5.83 -4.22
C PHE A 52 3.80 -5.30 -2.79
N TRP A 53 2.69 -5.15 -2.07
CA TRP A 53 2.69 -4.69 -0.68
C TRP A 53 3.52 -5.59 0.23
N LYS A 54 3.36 -6.92 0.10
CA LYS A 54 4.15 -7.89 0.85
C LYS A 54 5.65 -7.65 0.68
N VAL A 55 6.12 -7.57 -0.57
CA VAL A 55 7.54 -7.45 -0.89
C VAL A 55 8.11 -6.07 -0.55
N HIS A 56 7.41 -4.99 -0.88
CA HIS A 56 7.97 -3.63 -0.85
C HIS A 56 7.60 -2.84 0.41
N VAL A 57 6.53 -3.23 1.11
CA VAL A 57 6.07 -2.55 2.33
C VAL A 57 6.29 -3.42 3.56
N TYR A 58 5.83 -4.68 3.55
CA TYR A 58 5.87 -5.52 4.76
C TYR A 58 7.24 -6.18 5.02
N ASP A 59 7.83 -6.86 4.03
CA ASP A 59 9.05 -7.65 4.23
C ASP A 59 10.22 -6.85 4.80
N CYS A 60 10.35 -5.59 4.38
CA CYS A 60 11.45 -4.74 4.82
C CYS A 60 11.31 -4.26 6.29
N TYR A 61 10.11 -4.29 6.88
CA TYR A 61 9.83 -3.66 8.19
C TYR A 61 8.81 -4.40 9.04
N SER A 62 8.68 -5.71 8.81
CA SER A 62 7.70 -6.55 9.50
C SER A 62 7.79 -6.41 11.03
N THR A 63 8.99 -6.29 11.58
CA THR A 63 9.22 -6.06 13.02
C THR A 63 8.55 -4.78 13.52
N GLN A 64 8.78 -3.64 12.87
CA GLN A 64 8.25 -2.33 13.25
C GLN A 64 6.73 -2.28 13.05
N ILE A 65 6.25 -2.80 11.91
CA ILE A 65 4.82 -2.89 11.60
C ILE A 65 4.07 -3.69 12.65
N ASN A 66 4.64 -4.81 13.10
CA ASN A 66 4.03 -5.66 14.12
C ASN A 66 4.03 -5.02 15.51
N GLN A 67 4.88 -4.02 15.75
CA GLN A 67 4.90 -3.21 16.98
C GLN A 67 3.94 -2.00 16.90
N GLY A 68 3.31 -1.76 15.75
CA GLY A 68 2.43 -0.60 15.54
C GLY A 68 3.19 0.71 15.31
N ASP A 69 4.51 0.64 15.17
CA ASP A 69 5.34 1.80 14.83
C ASP A 69 5.39 1.94 13.30
N ILE A 70 4.73 2.97 12.77
CA ILE A 70 4.71 3.27 11.34
C ILE A 70 5.72 4.34 10.92
N ASN A 71 6.62 4.76 11.81
CA ASN A 71 7.65 5.74 11.47
C ASN A 71 8.48 5.27 10.28
N PHE A 72 8.70 3.95 10.12
CA PHE A 72 9.36 3.40 8.93
C PHE A 72 8.63 3.73 7.63
N PHE A 73 7.28 3.70 7.61
CA PHE A 73 6.52 4.01 6.40
C PHE A 73 6.74 5.47 6.03
N LEU A 74 6.81 6.35 7.03
CA LEU A 74 7.03 7.78 6.88
C LEU A 74 8.48 8.12 6.52
N GLU A 75 9.46 7.33 6.96
CA GLU A 75 10.89 7.62 6.81
C GLU A 75 11.51 6.92 5.60
N LYS A 76 10.93 5.80 5.13
CA LYS A 76 11.48 5.06 3.99
C LYS A 76 11.40 5.89 2.72
N ASP A 77 12.52 5.91 2.01
CA ASP A 77 12.62 6.38 0.64
C ASP A 77 12.37 5.21 -0.33
N TYR A 78 11.14 5.14 -0.86
CA TYR A 78 10.73 4.14 -1.84
C TYR A 78 11.33 4.43 -3.25
N SER A 79 11.99 5.57 -3.47
CA SER A 79 12.66 5.85 -4.75
C SER A 79 13.77 4.85 -5.06
N THR A 80 14.38 4.25 -4.05
CA THR A 80 15.45 3.25 -4.25
C THR A 80 14.93 1.87 -4.65
N ASP A 81 13.65 1.59 -4.36
CA ASP A 81 12.97 0.34 -4.73
C ASP A 81 12.50 0.36 -6.21
N LEU A 82 12.64 1.49 -6.91
CA LEU A 82 12.44 1.63 -8.37
C LEU A 82 13.36 0.70 -9.18
N ASN A 83 14.52 0.33 -8.61
CA ASN A 83 15.60 -0.32 -9.36
C ASN A 83 15.67 -1.85 -9.21
N LYS A 84 14.76 -2.48 -8.44
CA LYS A 84 14.75 -3.93 -8.27
C LYS A 84 13.83 -4.57 -9.30
N ASP A 85 14.43 -5.36 -10.19
CA ASP A 85 13.74 -6.17 -11.19
C ASP A 85 12.85 -7.22 -10.49
N THR A 86 11.55 -6.92 -10.35
CA THR A 86 10.59 -7.79 -9.65
C THR A 86 9.97 -8.86 -10.55
N GLY A 87 10.41 -8.98 -11.81
CA GLY A 87 9.85 -9.92 -12.78
C GLY A 87 8.39 -9.61 -13.17
N VAL A 88 7.87 -8.45 -12.77
CA VAL A 88 6.59 -7.91 -13.23
C VAL A 88 6.89 -7.07 -14.47
N ASP A 89 6.32 -7.45 -15.61
CA ASP A 89 6.55 -6.90 -16.96
C ASP A 89 6.99 -5.42 -17.01
N LYS A 90 7.97 -5.14 -17.87
CA LYS A 90 8.51 -3.80 -18.21
C LYS A 90 7.50 -2.85 -18.89
N GLY A 91 6.21 -3.03 -18.66
CA GLY A 91 5.15 -2.13 -19.09
C GLY A 91 4.67 -1.25 -17.94
N PHE A 92 4.96 0.05 -18.02
CA PHE A 92 4.25 1.15 -17.33
C PHE A 92 4.27 1.21 -15.77
N SER A 93 4.74 0.20 -15.04
CA SER A 93 4.07 -0.20 -13.80
C SER A 93 4.74 0.15 -12.46
N ASN A 94 6.05 -0.02 -12.25
CA ASN A 94 6.63 0.13 -10.90
C ASN A 94 6.83 1.59 -10.47
N ASP A 95 7.39 2.44 -11.34
CA ASP A 95 7.65 3.85 -11.00
C ASP A 95 6.38 4.63 -10.67
N LYS A 96 5.28 4.29 -11.35
CA LYS A 96 3.97 4.90 -11.09
C LYS A 96 3.35 4.40 -9.79
N ILE A 97 3.47 3.11 -9.49
CA ILE A 97 3.01 2.56 -8.20
C ILE A 97 3.85 3.16 -7.05
N LEU A 98 5.16 3.26 -7.21
CA LEU A 98 6.07 3.79 -6.20
C LEU A 98 5.88 5.30 -5.96
N SER A 99 5.78 6.11 -7.02
CA SER A 99 5.42 7.54 -6.87
C SER A 99 4.06 7.76 -6.21
N MET A 100 3.12 6.85 -6.43
CA MET A 100 1.83 6.88 -5.73
C MET A 100 1.96 6.51 -4.26
N ILE A 101 2.75 5.50 -3.94
CA ILE A 101 3.06 5.13 -2.55
C ILE A 101 3.79 6.28 -1.83
N GLU A 102 4.72 6.95 -2.51
CA GLU A 102 5.37 8.16 -2.00
C GLU A 102 4.36 9.27 -1.72
N ASN A 103 3.43 9.54 -2.65
CA ASN A 103 2.42 10.56 -2.42
C ASN A 103 1.50 10.22 -1.22
N VAL A 104 1.12 8.95 -1.07
CA VAL A 104 0.37 8.45 0.09
C VAL A 104 1.19 8.63 1.37
N ARG A 105 2.48 8.30 1.36
CA ARG A 105 3.41 8.51 2.48
C ARG A 105 3.50 9.96 2.89
N GLU A 106 3.78 10.84 1.94
CA GLU A 106 3.91 12.28 2.20
C GLU A 106 2.63 12.84 2.80
N THR A 107 1.47 12.42 2.27
CA THR A 107 0.17 12.86 2.77
C THR A 107 -0.05 12.41 4.22
N ILE A 108 0.33 11.19 4.59
CA ILE A 108 0.21 10.69 5.97
C ILE A 108 1.20 11.39 6.91
N ARG A 109 2.39 11.76 6.42
CA ARG A 109 3.38 12.50 7.20
C ARG A 109 2.86 13.88 7.63
N ASP A 110 2.02 14.49 6.81
CA ASP A 110 1.47 15.82 7.04
C ASP A 110 0.11 15.79 7.79
N MET A 111 -0.38 14.60 8.16
CA MET A 111 -1.59 14.42 8.98
C MET A 111 -1.37 14.80 10.44
N ASP A 112 -2.46 15.23 11.09
CA ASP A 112 -2.52 15.29 12.55
C ASP A 112 -2.32 13.90 13.19
N GLU A 113 -2.08 13.87 14.49
CA GLU A 113 -1.78 12.65 15.24
C GLU A 113 -2.90 11.59 15.15
N VAL A 114 -4.17 12.02 15.13
CA VAL A 114 -5.32 11.12 15.11
C VAL A 114 -5.42 10.42 13.76
N ASN A 115 -5.36 11.19 12.67
CA ASN A 115 -5.43 10.66 11.30
C ASN A 115 -4.20 9.83 10.94
N ARG A 116 -3.02 10.20 11.47
CA ARG A 116 -1.81 9.38 11.36
C ARG A 116 -1.96 8.04 12.08
N ALA A 117 -2.54 8.02 13.28
CA ALA A 117 -2.81 6.77 14.01
C ALA A 117 -3.84 5.88 13.29
N HIS A 118 -4.87 6.46 12.67
CA HIS A 118 -5.80 5.72 11.81
C HIS A 118 -5.09 5.11 10.59
N SER A 119 -4.25 5.89 9.91
CA SER A 119 -3.43 5.42 8.79
C SER A 119 -2.50 4.28 9.21
N ALA A 120 -1.93 4.35 10.42
CA ALA A 120 -1.10 3.29 10.97
C ALA A 120 -1.84 1.95 11.07
N LYS A 121 -3.10 2.00 11.49
CA LYS A 121 -3.96 0.82 11.61
C LYS A 121 -4.26 0.19 10.25
N TYR A 122 -4.49 1.01 9.21
CA TYR A 122 -4.62 0.52 7.83
C TYR A 122 -3.37 -0.21 7.37
N ILE A 123 -2.19 0.43 7.51
CA ILE A 123 -0.91 -0.13 7.10
C ILE A 123 -0.63 -1.47 7.80
N MET A 124 -0.87 -1.55 9.11
CA MET A 124 -0.70 -2.78 9.88
C MET A 124 -1.64 -3.89 9.39
N ASN A 125 -2.91 -3.59 9.16
CA ASN A 125 -3.90 -4.58 8.74
C ASN A 125 -3.67 -5.07 7.30
N LEU A 126 -3.32 -4.16 6.37
CA LEU A 126 -2.91 -4.50 5.01
C LEU A 126 -1.70 -5.42 5.00
N SER A 127 -0.72 -5.12 5.84
CA SER A 127 0.51 -5.91 5.98
C SER A 127 0.22 -7.33 6.50
N LYS A 128 -0.62 -7.46 7.54
CA LYS A 128 -1.08 -8.76 8.04
C LYS A 128 -1.80 -9.58 6.97
N LEU A 129 -2.68 -8.96 6.19
CA LEU A 129 -3.37 -9.63 5.08
C LEU A 129 -2.38 -10.09 3.99
N SER A 130 -1.37 -9.28 3.69
CA SER A 130 -0.34 -9.62 2.71
C SER A 130 0.50 -10.84 3.14
N GLU A 131 0.83 -10.94 4.43
CA GLU A 131 1.52 -12.08 5.01
C GLU A 131 0.66 -13.34 4.99
N LEU A 132 -0.61 -13.22 5.41
CA LEU A 132 -1.58 -14.32 5.38
C LEU A 132 -1.77 -14.88 3.97
N TYR A 133 -1.78 -14.01 2.96
CA TYR A 133 -1.87 -14.43 1.57
C TYR A 133 -0.63 -15.20 1.11
N ALA A 134 0.56 -14.73 1.48
CA ALA A 134 1.83 -15.34 1.11
C ALA A 134 2.01 -16.74 1.73
N THR A 135 1.53 -16.93 2.96
CA THR A 135 1.65 -18.18 3.73
C THR A 135 0.48 -19.15 3.55
N ALA A 136 -0.65 -18.70 3.01
CA ALA A 136 -1.77 -19.58 2.69
C ALA A 136 -1.34 -20.66 1.68
N THR A 137 -1.80 -21.90 1.87
CA THR A 137 -1.66 -23.00 0.91
C THR A 137 -2.63 -22.78 -0.25
#